data_AF-A0A4Q4I2W4-F1
#
_entry.id   AF-A0A4Q4I2W4-F1
#
_cell.length_a   1.000
_cell.length_b   1.000
_cell.length_c   1.000
_cell.angle_alpha   90.00
_cell.angle_beta   90.00
_cell.angle_gamma   90.00
#
_symmetry.space_group_name_H-M   'P 1'
#
loop_
_entity.id
_entity.type
_entity.pdbx_description
1 polymer ?
#
loop_
_entity_poly.entity_id
_entity_poly.type
_entity_poly.pdbx_seq_one_letter_code
_entity_poly.pdbx_strand_id
1 'polypeptide(L)'
;MQRKTLLSACIALALSGQGWAADITEIETTTGEKKNTNVTCPADLGKLSPEELKRLPSECSSVVEQNLMPWLVTGAATALITTLAIVELNDDDDHHRNNSPLPPTPPDDDSDDTPVPPTPGGDEIIPDDGPDDTPTPPKPIAFNNDVILDKTEKTLTIRDSVFSYTENADGTISLQDSNGRKATINLWQIDETNNTVALEGMSADGATKWQYNHNGELVITGDNTTVNNTGKTIVDGKGTTGTEIAGNNAVVNQDGELDVSGGGHGIDITGDSATVDNKGGMTVTDPDSIGIQIDGDKAVVNNDGDNAISNGGTGTQVNGDEATVNNNGSTTVDGKDSTGTEINGDKAIVNNDGDSTILDGGTGTRITGDDA
;
A
#
# COMPACT_ATOMS: atom_id res chain seq x y z
N MET A 1 24.00 -32.58 -13.83
CA MET A 1 22.87 -31.92 -13.16
C MET A 1 23.26 -30.48 -12.91
N GLN A 2 22.81 -29.56 -13.77
CA GLN A 2 23.03 -28.12 -13.63
C GLN A 2 21.85 -27.54 -12.83
N ARG A 3 22.14 -26.92 -11.68
CA ARG A 3 21.18 -26.07 -10.97
C ARG A 3 21.01 -24.78 -11.77
N LYS A 4 19.81 -24.57 -12.34
CA LYS A 4 19.42 -23.27 -12.88
C LYS A 4 18.84 -22.45 -11.74
N THR A 5 19.56 -21.41 -11.35
CA THR A 5 19.06 -20.28 -10.57
C THR A 5 18.07 -19.51 -11.44
N LEU A 6 16.79 -19.51 -11.07
CA LEU A 6 15.80 -18.62 -11.67
C LEU A 6 15.92 -17.27 -10.94
N LEU A 7 16.31 -16.25 -11.70
CA LEU A 7 16.39 -14.87 -11.26
C LEU A 7 14.98 -14.35 -10.99
N SER A 8 14.75 -13.86 -9.78
CA SER A 8 13.58 -13.10 -9.36
C SER A 8 13.55 -11.78 -10.16
N ALA A 9 12.55 -11.61 -11.02
CA ALA A 9 12.35 -10.37 -11.77
C ALA A 9 11.64 -9.36 -10.86
N CYS A 10 12.24 -8.19 -10.68
CA CYS A 10 11.74 -7.15 -9.78
C CYS A 10 10.62 -6.30 -10.40
N ILE A 11 9.78 -5.86 -9.47
CA ILE A 11 8.50 -5.16 -9.52
C ILE A 11 8.71 -3.64 -9.65
N ALA A 12 7.86 -2.90 -10.38
CA ALA A 12 7.99 -1.44 -10.45
C ALA A 12 6.72 -0.64 -10.86
N LEU A 13 5.97 -0.01 -9.94
CA LEU A 13 4.97 1.06 -10.18
C LEU A 13 5.54 2.22 -11.05
N ALA A 14 4.79 2.78 -12.00
CA ALA A 14 5.33 3.60 -13.09
C ALA A 14 4.65 4.96 -13.32
N LEU A 15 4.80 5.91 -12.41
CA LEU A 15 4.28 7.27 -12.64
C LEU A 15 5.17 8.03 -13.64
N SER A 16 4.83 8.05 -14.94
CA SER A 16 5.46 8.97 -15.90
C SER A 16 4.62 9.26 -17.14
N GLY A 17 4.21 10.51 -17.31
CA GLY A 17 3.77 11.06 -18.59
C GLY A 17 4.88 11.84 -19.30
N GLN A 18 5.24 11.43 -20.52
CA GLN A 18 6.09 12.21 -21.43
C GLN A 18 5.23 12.63 -22.62
N GLY A 19 4.38 13.64 -22.41
CA GLY A 19 3.61 14.31 -23.45
C GLY A 19 4.40 15.51 -23.99
N TRP A 20 4.69 15.51 -25.28
CA TRP A 20 5.40 16.59 -25.96
C TRP A 20 4.59 17.89 -25.95
N ALA A 21 5.29 19.00 -25.72
CA ALA A 21 4.75 20.35 -25.73
C ALA A 21 4.04 20.71 -27.05
N ALA A 22 2.85 21.28 -26.95
CA ALA A 22 2.28 22.17 -27.94
C ALA A 22 1.86 23.48 -27.25
N ASP A 23 2.28 24.59 -27.85
CA ASP A 23 2.23 25.97 -27.36
C ASP A 23 0.89 26.38 -26.72
N ILE A 24 0.99 26.96 -25.52
CA ILE A 24 -0.08 27.74 -24.89
C ILE A 24 -0.15 29.08 -25.59
N THR A 25 -1.27 29.35 -26.25
CA THR A 25 -1.69 30.73 -26.55
C THR A 25 -2.65 31.17 -25.45
N GLU A 26 -2.18 32.09 -24.60
CA GLU A 26 -3.00 32.83 -23.63
C GLU A 26 -4.12 33.59 -24.35
N ILE A 27 -5.39 33.36 -23.97
CA ILE A 27 -6.43 34.42 -23.99
C ILE A 27 -7.44 34.21 -22.83
N GLU A 28 -7.38 35.15 -21.88
CA GLU A 28 -8.44 35.84 -21.12
C GLU A 28 -9.63 35.10 -20.47
N THR A 29 -9.58 35.11 -19.14
CA THR A 29 -10.61 35.56 -18.18
C THR A 29 -12.09 35.59 -18.61
N THR A 30 -12.93 34.88 -17.83
CA THR A 30 -14.16 35.49 -17.30
C THR A 30 -14.37 35.14 -15.82
N THR A 31 -14.77 36.18 -15.11
CA THR A 31 -14.96 36.38 -13.68
C THR A 31 -16.10 35.56 -13.06
N GLY A 32 -15.80 34.92 -11.93
CA GLY A 32 -16.78 34.55 -10.91
C GLY A 32 -16.29 35.00 -9.54
N GLU A 33 -16.78 36.15 -9.06
CA GLU A 33 -16.51 36.68 -7.73
C GLU A 33 -16.92 35.66 -6.64
N LYS A 34 -15.93 34.98 -6.04
CA LYS A 34 -16.08 34.43 -4.69
C LYS A 34 -15.53 35.46 -3.71
N LYS A 35 -16.40 35.97 -2.83
CA LYS A 35 -16.05 36.88 -1.74
C LYS A 35 -14.93 36.26 -0.89
N ASN A 36 -13.72 36.78 -1.02
CA ASN A 36 -12.59 36.47 -0.14
C ASN A 36 -12.83 37.16 1.21
N THR A 37 -13.37 36.43 2.19
CA THR A 37 -13.16 36.78 3.60
C THR A 37 -11.73 36.38 3.94
N ASN A 38 -10.87 37.37 4.12
CA ASN A 38 -9.46 37.18 4.46
C ASN A 38 -9.38 36.65 5.92
N VAL A 39 -9.51 35.32 6.10
CA VAL A 39 -9.40 34.67 7.40
C VAL A 39 -7.94 34.71 7.81
N THR A 40 -7.62 35.52 8.82
CA THR A 40 -6.25 35.63 9.34
C THR A 40 -6.07 34.56 10.42
N CYS A 41 -5.37 33.47 10.10
CA CYS A 41 -5.06 32.41 11.07
C CYS A 41 -3.99 32.89 12.09
N PRO A 42 -4.05 32.46 13.36
CA PRO A 42 -3.03 32.80 14.35
C PRO A 42 -1.66 32.24 13.95
N ALA A 43 -0.61 33.07 14.02
CA ALA A 43 0.74 32.67 13.63
C ALA A 43 1.45 31.76 14.65
N ASP A 44 0.92 31.63 15.87
CA ASP A 44 1.62 31.01 17.01
C ASP A 44 0.73 29.94 17.67
N LEU A 45 0.50 28.85 16.94
CA LEU A 45 -0.43 27.77 17.31
C LEU A 45 -0.01 26.99 18.57
N GLY A 46 1.28 26.97 18.91
CA GLY A 46 1.82 26.27 20.09
C GLY A 46 1.46 26.89 21.44
N LYS A 47 0.75 28.02 21.47
CA LYS A 47 0.30 28.71 22.70
C LYS A 47 -1.20 28.59 22.96
N LEU A 48 -1.95 27.97 22.05
CA LEU A 48 -3.39 27.81 22.17
C LEU A 48 -3.72 26.57 23.01
N SER A 49 -4.73 26.70 23.86
CA SER A 49 -5.26 25.55 24.59
C SER A 49 -6.04 24.61 23.65
N PRO A 50 -6.20 23.32 24.00
CA PRO A 50 -6.92 22.34 23.17
C PRO A 50 -8.36 22.73 22.82
N GLU A 51 -9.00 23.52 23.69
CA GLU A 51 -10.36 24.02 23.52
C GLU A 51 -10.43 25.20 22.54
N GLU A 52 -9.33 25.95 22.39
CA GLU A 52 -9.19 27.05 21.43
C GLU A 52 -8.84 26.53 20.04
N LEU A 53 -8.04 25.46 19.94
CA LEU A 53 -7.73 24.80 18.67
C LEU A 53 -8.99 24.28 17.98
N LYS A 54 -9.91 23.67 18.74
CA LYS A 54 -11.20 23.16 18.25
C LYS A 54 -12.17 24.25 17.78
N ARG A 55 -11.89 25.52 18.10
CA ARG A 55 -12.71 26.66 17.71
C ARG A 55 -12.16 27.40 16.49
N LEU A 56 -11.04 26.95 15.93
CA LEU A 56 -10.47 27.54 14.72
C LEU A 56 -11.36 27.23 13.49
N PRO A 57 -11.49 28.19 12.55
CA PRO A 57 -12.14 27.93 11.27
C PRO A 57 -11.43 26.81 10.50
N SER A 58 -12.20 26.03 9.74
CA SER A 58 -11.71 24.91 8.91
C SER A 58 -10.60 25.31 7.93
N GLU A 59 -10.58 26.58 7.50
CA GLU A 59 -9.56 27.15 6.61
C GLU A 59 -8.17 27.25 7.25
N CYS A 60 -8.07 27.15 8.59
CA CYS A 60 -6.79 27.12 9.32
C CYS A 60 -6.29 25.70 9.62
N SER A 61 -7.00 24.65 9.19
CA SER A 61 -6.68 23.25 9.52
C SER A 61 -5.36 22.78 8.92
N SER A 62 -5.02 23.25 7.71
CA SER A 62 -3.76 22.91 7.04
C SER A 62 -2.51 23.40 7.78
N VAL A 63 -2.61 24.49 8.55
CA VAL A 63 -1.50 25.05 9.34
C VAL A 63 -1.31 24.28 10.66
N VAL A 64 -2.38 23.67 11.17
CA VAL A 64 -2.36 22.81 12.36
C VAL A 64 -1.70 21.46 12.02
N GLU A 65 -2.00 20.89 10.85
CA GLU A 65 -1.43 19.62 10.39
C GLU A 65 0.07 19.69 10.08
N GLN A 66 0.57 20.82 9.54
CA GLN A 66 2.01 21.01 9.32
C GLN A 66 2.84 21.05 10.62
N ASN A 67 2.23 21.37 11.77
CA ASN A 67 2.90 21.35 13.08
C ASN A 67 2.78 20.01 13.82
N LEU A 68 2.10 19.01 13.25
CA LEU A 68 1.89 17.68 13.83
C LEU A 68 2.92 16.64 13.35
N MET A 69 4.14 17.07 13.00
CA MET A 69 5.29 16.19 12.74
C MET A 69 6.27 16.17 13.96
N PRO A 70 5.94 15.52 15.10
CA PRO A 70 6.88 15.44 16.22
C PRO A 70 7.78 14.18 16.23
N TRP A 71 7.84 13.37 15.17
CA TRP A 71 8.35 12.01 15.28
C TRP A 71 9.44 11.62 14.27
N LEU A 72 10.47 12.46 14.14
CA LEU A 72 11.77 12.08 13.58
C LEU A 72 12.95 12.68 14.38
N VAL A 73 12.86 12.69 15.71
CA VAL A 73 13.99 13.07 16.58
C VAL A 73 14.37 11.91 17.49
N THR A 74 15.41 11.19 17.05
CA THR A 74 16.45 10.47 17.79
C THR A 74 16.06 9.54 18.95
N GLY A 75 16.70 8.36 18.97
CA GLY A 75 16.55 7.35 20.00
C GLY A 75 16.50 7.85 21.46
N ALA A 76 15.80 7.05 22.26
CA ALA A 76 15.34 7.26 23.63
C ALA A 76 13.95 7.90 23.74
N ALA A 77 13.01 7.06 24.18
CA ALA A 77 11.61 7.33 24.50
C ALA A 77 11.32 8.76 24.99
N THR A 78 10.43 9.46 24.27
CA THR A 78 9.49 10.39 24.89
C THR A 78 8.12 10.23 24.24
N ALA A 79 7.29 9.42 24.90
CA ALA A 79 5.85 9.59 24.85
C ALA A 79 5.51 11.01 25.32
N LEU A 80 4.60 11.69 24.61
CA LEU A 80 3.57 12.59 25.15
C LEU A 80 2.79 13.24 23.99
N ILE A 81 1.68 12.63 23.58
CA ILE A 81 0.37 13.27 23.72
C ILE A 81 -0.58 12.25 24.38
N THR A 82 -0.91 12.55 25.63
CA THR A 82 -1.89 11.96 26.57
C THR A 82 -3.24 11.59 25.93
N THR A 83 -4.02 10.56 26.30
CA THR A 83 -4.01 9.48 27.31
C THR A 83 -5.27 8.62 27.05
N LEU A 84 -5.18 7.29 27.05
CA LEU A 84 -5.97 6.35 27.89
C LEU A 84 -5.81 4.88 27.42
N ALA A 85 -5.56 4.02 28.41
CA ALA A 85 -5.39 2.55 28.35
C ALA A 85 -4.00 2.04 27.90
N ILE A 86 -3.06 2.07 28.84
CA ILE A 86 -1.89 1.18 28.84
C ILE A 86 -2.41 -0.23 29.16
N VAL A 87 -2.30 -1.15 28.21
CA VAL A 87 -2.23 -2.59 28.50
C VAL A 87 -0.77 -2.98 28.29
N GLU A 88 -0.04 -3.12 29.40
CA GLU A 88 1.25 -3.79 29.43
C GLU A 88 0.99 -5.29 29.26
N LEU A 89 1.39 -5.85 28.11
CA LEU A 89 1.59 -7.28 27.98
C LEU A 89 2.98 -7.61 28.53
N ASN A 90 3.04 -7.92 29.83
CA ASN A 90 4.14 -8.68 30.40
C ASN A 90 3.68 -10.13 30.52
N ASP A 91 4.21 -10.99 29.66
CA ASP A 91 4.37 -12.41 29.97
C ASP A 91 5.64 -12.55 30.80
N ASP A 92 5.50 -13.04 32.02
CA ASP A 92 6.51 -13.88 32.68
C ASP A 92 5.82 -14.73 33.76
N ASP A 93 5.88 -16.04 33.54
CA ASP A 93 5.73 -17.07 34.55
C ASP A 93 6.73 -16.82 35.69
N ASP A 94 6.28 -16.75 36.94
CA ASP A 94 6.93 -17.58 37.97
C ASP A 94 6.16 -17.73 39.29
N HIS A 95 6.40 -18.89 39.88
CA HIS A 95 5.72 -19.50 41.01
C HIS A 95 5.86 -18.77 42.37
N HIS A 96 4.76 -18.77 43.12
CA HIS A 96 4.68 -18.29 44.50
C HIS A 96 5.61 -19.03 45.50
N ARG A 97 6.24 -18.25 46.39
CA ARG A 97 6.68 -18.70 47.72
C ARG A 97 5.95 -17.92 48.81
N ASN A 98 5.62 -18.59 49.93
CA ASN A 98 5.49 -17.91 51.23
C ASN A 98 5.84 -18.84 52.43
N ASN A 99 6.27 -18.24 53.54
CA ASN A 99 7.16 -18.75 54.61
C ASN A 99 6.51 -19.37 55.90
N SER A 100 7.22 -20.36 56.49
CA SER A 100 7.51 -20.76 57.94
C SER A 100 6.39 -21.08 58.99
N PRO A 101 6.64 -21.75 60.18
CA PRO A 101 7.89 -22.17 60.91
C PRO A 101 7.96 -23.57 61.65
N LEU A 102 9.20 -24.05 61.99
CA LEU A 102 9.80 -24.91 63.10
C LEU A 102 9.06 -26.12 63.78
N PRO A 103 9.72 -27.19 64.36
CA PRO A 103 10.87 -27.19 65.33
C PRO A 103 11.89 -28.40 65.23
N PRO A 104 12.86 -28.65 66.17
CA PRO A 104 14.20 -29.26 65.93
C PRO A 104 14.41 -30.71 66.44
N THR A 105 15.55 -31.34 66.06
CA THR A 105 16.28 -32.35 66.89
C THR A 105 17.78 -32.53 66.47
N PRO A 106 18.71 -32.90 67.41
CA PRO A 106 20.20 -32.80 67.32
C PRO A 106 20.92 -34.19 67.41
N PRO A 107 22.22 -34.34 67.80
CA PRO A 107 23.51 -33.85 67.27
C PRO A 107 24.54 -35.01 66.98
N ASP A 108 25.83 -34.63 66.79
CA ASP A 108 27.08 -35.44 66.85
C ASP A 108 27.52 -36.08 65.50
N ASP A 109 28.79 -36.12 65.07
CA ASP A 109 30.06 -36.18 65.80
C ASP A 109 31.26 -35.79 64.88
N ASP A 110 32.31 -35.30 65.53
CA ASP A 110 33.73 -35.19 65.22
C ASP A 110 34.28 -35.65 63.84
N SER A 111 35.14 -34.81 63.24
CA SER A 111 36.58 -34.96 63.45
C SER A 111 37.39 -33.96 62.61
N ASP A 112 38.15 -33.15 63.35
CA ASP A 112 39.33 -32.41 62.96
C ASP A 112 40.35 -33.31 62.22
N ASP A 113 40.82 -32.89 61.05
CA ASP A 113 42.20 -33.14 60.67
C ASP A 113 42.73 -32.08 59.69
N THR A 114 43.95 -31.67 59.96
CA THR A 114 44.62 -30.46 59.49
C THR A 114 45.45 -30.72 58.19
N PRO A 115 46.35 -29.83 57.72
CA PRO A 115 46.31 -29.27 56.37
C PRO A 115 47.37 -29.86 55.40
N VAL A 116 47.13 -29.80 54.09
CA VAL A 116 48.15 -30.09 53.05
C VAL A 116 48.46 -28.82 52.24
N PRO A 117 49.75 -28.47 52.00
CA PRO A 117 50.19 -27.21 51.39
C PRO A 117 50.08 -27.21 49.84
N PRO A 118 50.26 -26.04 49.17
CA PRO A 118 49.68 -25.79 47.84
C PRO A 118 50.52 -26.34 46.69
N THR A 119 49.85 -26.75 45.62
CA THR A 119 50.46 -26.98 44.30
C THR A 119 50.36 -25.68 43.48
N PRO A 120 51.46 -25.14 42.92
CA PRO A 120 51.44 -23.93 42.12
C PRO A 120 51.18 -24.26 40.65
N GLY A 121 50.22 -23.59 40.02
CA GLY A 121 50.07 -23.62 38.57
C GLY A 121 48.72 -23.12 38.09
N GLY A 122 48.70 -21.95 37.44
CA GLY A 122 47.57 -21.50 36.63
C GLY A 122 47.36 -19.99 36.67
N ASP A 123 48.27 -19.22 36.05
CA ASP A 123 47.89 -17.91 35.51
C ASP A 123 47.00 -18.17 34.28
N GLU A 124 45.71 -18.42 34.51
CA GLU A 124 44.69 -18.19 33.49
C GLU A 124 44.23 -16.75 33.61
N ILE A 125 44.82 -15.89 32.78
CA ILE A 125 44.16 -14.67 32.33
C ILE A 125 42.90 -15.14 31.60
N ILE A 126 41.76 -15.02 32.28
CA ILE A 126 40.43 -15.17 31.69
C ILE A 126 40.37 -14.21 30.50
N PRO A 127 40.09 -14.67 29.27
CA PRO A 127 39.73 -13.74 28.21
C PRO A 127 38.39 -13.12 28.58
N ASP A 128 38.38 -11.80 28.69
CA ASP A 128 37.18 -10.96 28.72
C ASP A 128 36.50 -11.04 27.34
N ASP A 129 35.88 -12.19 27.08
CA ASP A 129 35.02 -12.42 25.91
C ASP A 129 33.57 -12.39 26.39
N GLY A 130 33.15 -11.26 26.97
CA GLY A 130 31.75 -10.90 26.92
C GLY A 130 31.36 -10.70 25.46
N PRO A 131 30.22 -11.25 24.98
CA PRO A 131 29.79 -10.97 23.62
C PRO A 131 29.58 -9.45 23.53
N ASP A 132 30.31 -8.83 22.61
CA ASP A 132 30.08 -7.47 22.15
C ASP A 132 28.61 -7.42 21.70
N ASP A 133 27.75 -6.85 22.55
CA ASP A 133 26.34 -6.54 22.28
C ASP A 133 26.29 -5.46 21.20
N THR A 134 26.69 -5.85 19.99
CA THR A 134 26.49 -5.05 18.79
C THR A 134 24.99 -4.81 18.67
N PRO A 135 24.54 -3.54 18.69
CA PRO A 135 23.12 -3.22 18.59
C PRO A 135 22.55 -3.87 17.34
N THR A 136 21.56 -4.75 17.51
CA THR A 136 20.88 -5.37 16.38
C THR A 136 20.21 -4.24 15.57
N PRO A 137 20.39 -4.18 14.24
CA PRO A 137 19.76 -3.15 13.43
C PRO A 137 18.25 -3.14 13.66
N PRO A 138 17.61 -1.96 13.72
CA PRO A 138 16.17 -1.87 13.90
C PRO A 138 15.47 -2.61 12.76
N LYS A 139 14.48 -3.44 13.12
CA LYS A 139 13.68 -4.21 12.15
C LYS A 139 12.81 -3.27 11.29
N PRO A 140 12.51 -3.64 10.03
CA PRO A 140 11.52 -2.94 9.22
C PRO A 140 10.16 -2.87 9.93
N ILE A 141 9.47 -1.74 9.76
CA ILE A 141 8.13 -1.50 10.28
C ILE A 141 7.13 -1.87 9.19
N ALA A 142 6.23 -2.82 9.47
CA ALA A 142 5.18 -3.24 8.54
C ALA A 142 3.81 -2.72 8.99
N PHE A 143 3.10 -2.11 8.05
CA PHE A 143 1.72 -1.67 8.20
C PHE A 143 0.76 -2.70 7.60
N ASN A 144 -0.47 -2.74 8.12
CA ASN A 144 -1.53 -3.68 7.74
C ASN A 144 -2.09 -3.43 6.33
N ASN A 145 -1.73 -2.30 5.69
CA ASN A 145 -2.07 -2.00 4.31
C ASN A 145 -0.86 -2.14 3.37
N ASP A 146 -0.02 -3.16 3.58
CA ASP A 146 1.10 -3.52 2.70
C ASP A 146 2.13 -2.41 2.46
N VAL A 147 2.38 -1.62 3.50
CA VAL A 147 3.49 -0.66 3.50
C VAL A 147 4.59 -1.15 4.43
N ILE A 148 5.84 -1.11 3.98
CA ILE A 148 7.00 -1.46 4.80
C ILE A 148 7.98 -0.30 4.79
N LEU A 149 8.30 0.21 5.97
CA LEU A 149 9.33 1.23 6.17
C LEU A 149 10.59 0.60 6.76
N ASP A 150 11.67 0.58 6.00
CA ASP A 150 13.00 0.19 6.47
C ASP A 150 13.89 1.44 6.62
N LYS A 151 14.08 1.87 7.86
CA LYS A 151 14.93 3.03 8.19
C LYS A 151 16.42 2.73 8.09
N THR A 152 16.81 1.45 8.16
CA THR A 152 18.21 1.02 8.06
C THR A 152 18.65 1.07 6.61
N GLU A 153 17.87 0.46 5.73
CA GLU A 153 18.13 0.43 4.28
C GLU A 153 17.65 1.68 3.55
N LYS A 154 16.90 2.56 4.24
CA LYS A 154 16.24 3.75 3.68
C LYS A 154 15.33 3.40 2.50
N THR A 155 14.53 2.36 2.70
CA THR A 155 13.54 1.93 1.72
C THR A 155 12.12 2.07 2.26
N LEU A 156 11.22 2.40 1.35
CA LEU A 156 9.79 2.41 1.55
C LEU A 156 9.19 1.48 0.50
N THR A 157 8.53 0.43 0.96
CA THR A 157 7.74 -0.45 0.09
C THR A 157 6.28 -0.06 0.19
N ILE A 158 5.61 0.14 -0.94
CA ILE A 158 4.16 0.35 -1.03
C ILE A 158 3.62 -0.77 -1.92
N ARG A 159 2.73 -1.61 -1.38
CA ARG A 159 2.41 -2.92 -1.96
C ARG A 159 3.70 -3.73 -2.14
N ASP A 160 4.08 -3.99 -3.38
CA ASP A 160 5.32 -4.71 -3.70
C ASP A 160 6.40 -3.83 -4.35
N SER A 161 6.11 -2.53 -4.56
CA SER A 161 7.08 -1.61 -5.13
C SER A 161 7.98 -1.02 -4.06
N VAL A 162 9.29 -1.25 -4.24
CA VAL A 162 10.33 -0.77 -3.32
C VAL A 162 10.92 0.53 -3.86
N PHE A 163 10.89 1.57 -3.02
CA PHE A 163 11.49 2.87 -3.28
C PHE A 163 12.64 3.10 -2.32
N SER A 164 13.74 3.65 -2.82
CA SER A 164 14.65 4.40 -1.96
C SER A 164 13.97 5.71 -1.55
N TYR A 165 14.15 6.14 -0.31
CA TYR A 165 13.58 7.40 0.14
C TYR A 165 14.63 8.35 0.74
N THR A 166 14.35 9.65 0.64
CA THR A 166 15.14 10.71 1.28
C THR A 166 14.20 11.73 1.89
N GLU A 167 14.38 11.98 3.18
CA GLU A 167 13.67 13.05 3.90
C GLU A 167 14.25 14.41 3.52
N ASN A 168 13.39 15.32 3.10
CA ASN A 168 13.77 16.67 2.71
C ASN A 168 13.64 17.63 3.89
N ALA A 169 14.37 18.75 3.85
CA ALA A 169 14.36 19.74 4.93
C ALA A 169 13.01 20.46 5.12
N ASP A 170 12.13 20.39 4.12
CA ASP A 170 10.78 20.96 4.15
C ASP A 170 9.73 19.99 4.70
N GLY A 171 10.13 18.79 5.14
CA GLY A 171 9.25 17.76 5.69
C GLY A 171 8.63 16.83 4.65
N THR A 172 8.87 17.04 3.35
CA THR A 172 8.46 16.09 2.30
C THR A 172 9.42 14.91 2.21
N ILE A 173 8.98 13.81 1.58
CA ILE A 173 9.84 12.63 1.35
C ILE A 173 10.00 12.43 -0.16
N SER A 174 11.24 12.48 -0.64
CA SER A 174 11.58 12.12 -2.02
C SER A 174 11.64 10.60 -2.15
N LEU A 175 10.92 10.04 -3.11
CA LEU A 175 10.98 8.63 -3.49
C LEU A 175 11.74 8.48 -4.80
N GLN A 176 12.53 7.42 -4.91
CA GLN A 176 13.12 6.97 -6.17
C GLN A 176 13.06 5.45 -6.30
N ASP A 177 12.53 4.97 -7.43
CA ASP A 177 12.48 3.54 -7.74
C ASP A 177 13.79 3.03 -8.38
N SER A 178 13.83 1.73 -8.67
CA SER A 178 14.97 1.06 -9.30
C SER A 178 15.30 1.55 -10.72
N ASN A 179 14.33 2.18 -11.40
CA ASN A 179 14.47 2.75 -12.74
C ASN A 179 14.87 4.24 -12.72
N GLY A 180 15.05 4.82 -11.53
CA GLY A 180 15.45 6.21 -11.34
C GLY A 180 14.30 7.21 -11.39
N ARG A 181 13.05 6.77 -11.53
CA ARG A 181 11.85 7.63 -11.51
C ARG A 181 11.65 8.21 -10.13
N LYS A 182 11.07 9.41 -10.07
CA LYS A 182 10.96 10.19 -8.84
C LYS A 182 9.52 10.61 -8.57
N ALA A 183 9.17 10.54 -7.29
CA ALA A 183 7.93 11.08 -6.75
C ALA A 183 8.22 11.75 -5.40
N THR A 184 7.26 12.50 -4.90
CA THR A 184 7.34 13.15 -3.59
C THR A 184 6.11 12.80 -2.79
N ILE A 185 6.29 12.40 -1.54
CA ILE A 185 5.23 12.32 -0.54
C ILE A 185 5.11 13.70 0.13
N ASN A 186 3.92 14.26 0.06
CA ASN A 186 3.56 15.53 0.68
C ASN A 186 2.80 15.34 2.00
N LEU A 187 2.06 14.22 2.12
CA LEU A 187 1.30 13.88 3.32
C LEU A 187 1.57 12.44 3.72
N TRP A 188 1.79 12.23 5.02
CA TRP A 188 1.97 10.93 5.64
C TRP A 188 1.15 10.89 6.92
N GLN A 189 0.17 9.98 7.01
CA GLN A 189 -0.73 9.85 8.14
C GLN A 189 -0.73 8.42 8.65
N ILE A 190 -0.57 8.23 9.95
CA ILE A 190 -0.61 6.90 10.57
C ILE A 190 -1.87 6.76 11.40
N ASP A 191 -2.53 5.63 11.19
CA ASP A 191 -3.56 5.13 12.09
C ASP A 191 -2.93 4.05 12.98
N GLU A 192 -2.60 4.41 14.22
CA GLU A 192 -2.02 3.49 15.20
C GLU A 192 -3.02 2.39 15.62
N THR A 193 -4.32 2.69 15.56
CA THR A 193 -5.36 1.73 15.99
C THR A 193 -5.44 0.58 14.99
N ASN A 194 -5.40 0.92 13.70
CA ASN A 194 -5.49 -0.06 12.62
C ASN A 194 -4.11 -0.51 12.10
N ASN A 195 -3.02 0.07 12.60
CA ASN A 195 -1.65 -0.11 12.12
C ASN A 195 -1.56 0.11 10.59
N THR A 196 -2.15 1.18 10.07
CA THR A 196 -2.11 1.51 8.63
C THR A 196 -1.53 2.90 8.39
N VAL A 197 -1.14 3.16 7.15
CA VAL A 197 -0.61 4.46 6.74
C VAL A 197 -1.30 4.98 5.49
N ALA A 198 -1.71 6.25 5.49
CA ALA A 198 -2.13 6.95 4.29
C ALA A 198 -1.03 7.87 3.79
N LEU A 199 -0.78 7.82 2.48
CA LEU A 199 0.26 8.56 1.79
C LEU A 199 -0.37 9.38 0.67
N GLU A 200 0.02 10.64 0.55
CA GLU A 200 -0.33 11.45 -0.63
C GLU A 200 0.91 12.08 -1.22
N GLY A 201 0.95 12.12 -2.54
CA GLY A 201 2.12 12.60 -3.24
C GLY A 201 1.83 13.09 -4.64
N MET A 202 2.92 13.47 -5.30
CA MET A 202 2.90 13.87 -6.71
C MET A 202 4.13 13.36 -7.45
N SER A 203 4.04 13.31 -8.78
CA SER A 203 5.19 13.11 -9.66
C SER A 203 6.15 14.30 -9.59
N ALA A 204 7.40 14.09 -10.00
CA ALA A 204 8.43 15.14 -9.96
C ALA A 204 8.10 16.39 -10.80
N ASP A 205 7.28 16.25 -11.85
CA ASP A 205 6.78 17.36 -12.67
C ASP A 205 5.45 17.97 -12.15
N GLY A 206 4.87 17.37 -11.10
CA GLY A 206 3.59 17.79 -10.52
C GLY A 206 2.35 17.47 -11.37
N ALA A 207 2.51 16.78 -12.51
CA ALA A 207 1.41 16.47 -13.43
C ALA A 207 0.48 15.37 -12.90
N THR A 208 1.03 14.43 -12.14
CA THR A 208 0.29 13.30 -11.56
C THR A 208 0.21 13.45 -10.05
N LYS A 209 -1.00 13.36 -9.51
CA LYS A 209 -1.26 13.21 -8.08
C LYS A 209 -1.59 11.77 -7.77
N TRP A 210 -1.19 11.31 -6.60
CA TRP A 210 -1.50 9.97 -6.16
C TRP A 210 -1.77 9.94 -4.66
N GLN A 211 -2.64 9.02 -4.24
CA GLN A 211 -2.94 8.70 -2.86
C GLN A 211 -2.90 7.19 -2.68
N TYR A 212 -2.35 6.75 -1.55
CA TYR A 212 -2.47 5.39 -1.06
C TYR A 212 -3.13 5.45 0.31
N ASN A 213 -4.35 4.91 0.45
CA ASN A 213 -5.14 5.14 1.66
C ASN A 213 -5.01 3.99 2.69
N HIS A 214 -5.66 4.17 3.84
CA HIS A 214 -5.65 3.19 4.94
C HIS A 214 -6.23 1.83 4.58
N ASN A 215 -7.06 1.73 3.53
CA ASN A 215 -7.64 0.48 3.04
C ASN A 215 -6.77 -0.21 1.99
N GLY A 216 -5.63 0.39 1.62
CA GLY A 216 -4.73 -0.14 0.60
C GLY A 216 -5.14 0.19 -0.84
N GLU A 217 -6.10 1.09 -1.04
CA GLU A 217 -6.50 1.59 -2.34
C GLU A 217 -5.49 2.63 -2.87
N LEU A 218 -5.19 2.53 -4.16
CA LEU A 218 -4.31 3.44 -4.88
C LEU A 218 -5.15 4.30 -5.82
N VAL A 219 -5.24 5.60 -5.53
CA VAL A 219 -5.96 6.58 -6.36
C VAL A 219 -4.96 7.46 -7.09
N ILE A 220 -5.10 7.61 -8.40
CA ILE A 220 -4.22 8.42 -9.24
C ILE A 220 -5.04 9.39 -10.08
N THR A 221 -4.57 10.63 -10.17
CA THR A 221 -5.12 11.63 -11.09
C THR A 221 -4.01 12.21 -11.95
N GLY A 222 -4.16 12.09 -13.27
CA GLY A 222 -3.22 12.62 -14.26
C GLY A 222 -3.17 11.74 -15.50
N ASP A 223 -2.85 12.35 -16.64
CA ASP A 223 -2.73 11.64 -17.90
C ASP A 223 -1.39 10.90 -18.01
N ASN A 224 -1.35 9.88 -18.87
CA ASN A 224 -0.16 9.11 -19.22
C ASN A 224 0.49 8.43 -18.00
N THR A 225 -0.31 8.03 -17.03
CA THR A 225 0.19 7.36 -15.83
C THR A 225 0.38 5.88 -16.08
N THR A 226 1.40 5.27 -15.48
CA THR A 226 1.54 3.81 -15.51
C THR A 226 1.52 3.22 -14.10
N VAL A 227 0.71 2.19 -13.89
CA VAL A 227 0.62 1.45 -12.64
C VAL A 227 1.16 0.06 -12.89
N ASN A 228 1.93 -0.49 -11.94
CA ASN A 228 2.36 -1.88 -12.02
C ASN A 228 2.01 -2.53 -10.70
N ASN A 229 1.00 -3.36 -10.74
CA ASN A 229 0.56 -4.17 -9.63
C ASN A 229 1.17 -5.55 -9.87
N THR A 230 1.98 -6.03 -8.92
CA THR A 230 2.80 -7.23 -9.14
C THR A 230 2.66 -8.27 -8.05
N GLY A 231 2.24 -7.86 -6.86
CA GLY A 231 1.74 -8.77 -5.85
C GLY A 231 0.23 -8.72 -5.78
N LYS A 232 -0.29 -9.45 -4.81
CA LYS A 232 -1.70 -9.75 -4.70
C LYS A 232 -2.49 -8.51 -4.30
N THR A 233 -3.51 -8.18 -5.07
CA THR A 233 -4.49 -7.14 -4.76
C THR A 233 -5.80 -7.82 -4.39
N ILE A 234 -6.32 -7.50 -3.21
CA ILE A 234 -7.62 -8.02 -2.73
C ILE A 234 -8.54 -6.82 -2.55
N VAL A 235 -9.69 -6.86 -3.21
CA VAL A 235 -10.72 -5.83 -3.12
C VAL A 235 -12.01 -6.50 -2.67
N ASP A 236 -12.49 -6.14 -1.48
CA ASP A 236 -13.71 -6.71 -0.92
C ASP A 236 -14.66 -5.60 -0.43
N GLY A 237 -15.95 -5.78 -0.73
CA GLY A 237 -17.01 -4.93 -0.25
C GLY A 237 -17.40 -3.80 -1.20
N LYS A 238 -18.64 -3.32 -1.04
CA LYS A 238 -19.24 -2.35 -1.94
C LYS A 238 -18.54 -1.00 -1.87
N GLY A 239 -18.19 -0.47 -3.05
CA GLY A 239 -17.57 0.86 -3.17
C GLY A 239 -16.12 0.91 -2.72
N THR A 240 -15.45 -0.25 -2.67
CA THR A 240 -14.00 -0.32 -2.54
C THR A 240 -13.38 -0.51 -3.92
N THR A 241 -12.22 0.10 -4.11
CA THR A 241 -11.46 -0.02 -5.35
C THR A 241 -10.02 -0.41 -5.02
N GLY A 242 -9.41 -1.28 -5.82
CA GLY A 242 -8.00 -1.61 -5.69
C GLY A 242 -7.11 -0.50 -6.24
N THR A 243 -7.25 -0.23 -7.54
CA THR A 243 -6.55 0.86 -8.23
C THR A 243 -7.57 1.71 -8.97
N GLU A 244 -7.67 2.99 -8.62
CA GLU A 244 -8.49 4.00 -9.31
C GLU A 244 -7.59 4.98 -10.07
N ILE A 245 -7.89 5.22 -11.35
CA ILE A 245 -7.15 6.18 -12.17
C ILE A 245 -8.11 7.10 -12.91
N ALA A 246 -7.95 8.41 -12.70
CA ALA A 246 -8.60 9.45 -13.50
C ALA A 246 -7.56 10.13 -14.41
N GLY A 247 -7.56 9.77 -15.69
CA GLY A 247 -6.64 10.33 -16.69
C GLY A 247 -6.56 9.53 -17.99
N ASN A 248 -6.30 10.24 -19.08
CA ASN A 248 -6.18 9.64 -20.41
C ASN A 248 -4.85 8.92 -20.59
N ASN A 249 -4.81 7.92 -21.46
CA ASN A 249 -3.61 7.14 -21.78
C ASN A 249 -2.99 6.47 -20.54
N ALA A 250 -3.80 6.15 -19.53
CA ALA A 250 -3.36 5.38 -18.39
C ALA A 250 -2.95 3.97 -18.83
N VAL A 251 -1.91 3.41 -18.22
CA VAL A 251 -1.47 2.04 -18.47
C VAL A 251 -1.42 1.30 -17.14
N VAL A 252 -2.08 0.16 -17.01
CA VAL A 252 -2.01 -0.69 -15.81
C VAL A 252 -1.45 -2.04 -16.20
N ASN A 253 -0.29 -2.39 -15.66
CA ASN A 253 0.27 -3.73 -15.75
C ASN A 253 -0.12 -4.48 -14.48
N GLN A 254 -1.01 -5.46 -14.61
CA GLN A 254 -1.37 -6.33 -13.50
C GLN A 254 -0.69 -7.68 -13.69
N ASP A 255 0.48 -7.83 -13.09
CA ASP A 255 1.25 -9.07 -13.06
C ASP A 255 0.91 -9.91 -11.81
N GLY A 256 0.41 -9.27 -10.76
CA GLY A 256 0.00 -9.91 -9.50
C GLY A 256 -1.41 -10.51 -9.57
N GLU A 257 -1.77 -11.33 -8.57
CA GLU A 257 -3.14 -11.85 -8.46
C GLU A 257 -4.13 -10.72 -8.13
N LEU A 258 -5.28 -10.69 -8.80
CA LEU A 258 -6.37 -9.75 -8.57
C LEU A 258 -7.60 -10.50 -8.08
N ASP A 259 -7.93 -10.37 -6.79
CA ASP A 259 -9.14 -10.96 -6.21
C ASP A 259 -10.15 -9.88 -5.87
N VAL A 260 -11.35 -9.94 -6.46
CA VAL A 260 -12.41 -8.94 -6.31
C VAL A 260 -13.71 -9.59 -5.88
N SER A 261 -14.31 -9.10 -4.79
CA SER A 261 -15.55 -9.61 -4.20
C SER A 261 -16.44 -8.53 -3.58
N GLY A 262 -17.64 -8.92 -3.17
CA GLY A 262 -18.51 -8.07 -2.34
C GLY A 262 -19.02 -6.77 -2.98
N GLY A 263 -18.96 -6.64 -4.30
CA GLY A 263 -19.33 -5.42 -5.03
C GLY A 263 -18.21 -4.38 -5.16
N GLY A 264 -16.95 -4.80 -5.01
CA GLY A 264 -15.77 -3.95 -5.20
C GLY A 264 -15.28 -3.95 -6.65
N HIS A 265 -14.40 -3.00 -6.98
CA HIS A 265 -13.76 -2.86 -8.29
C HIS A 265 -12.25 -3.10 -8.19
N GLY A 266 -11.68 -4.00 -9.01
CA GLY A 266 -10.25 -4.29 -8.96
C GLY A 266 -9.40 -3.13 -9.50
N ILE A 267 -9.52 -2.89 -10.80
CA ILE A 267 -8.92 -1.77 -11.52
C ILE A 267 -10.07 -0.95 -12.10
N ASP A 268 -10.13 0.33 -11.76
CA ASP A 268 -11.16 1.27 -12.23
C ASP A 268 -10.46 2.48 -12.88
N ILE A 269 -10.72 2.71 -14.17
CA ILE A 269 -10.09 3.77 -14.94
C ILE A 269 -11.14 4.64 -15.61
N THR A 270 -11.11 5.93 -15.33
CA THR A 270 -11.84 6.95 -16.10
C THR A 270 -10.86 7.71 -16.99
N GLY A 271 -10.94 7.52 -18.31
CA GLY A 271 -10.10 8.22 -19.28
C GLY A 271 -9.94 7.48 -20.60
N ASP A 272 -9.78 8.24 -21.68
CA ASP A 272 -9.66 7.68 -23.03
C ASP A 272 -8.31 7.01 -23.24
N SER A 273 -8.28 6.02 -24.14
CA SER A 273 -7.07 5.32 -24.59
C SER A 273 -6.31 4.64 -23.45
N ALA A 274 -7.00 4.27 -22.37
CA ALA A 274 -6.41 3.49 -21.29
C ALA A 274 -6.03 2.08 -21.78
N THR A 275 -4.95 1.53 -21.25
CA THR A 275 -4.49 0.16 -21.52
C THR A 275 -4.37 -0.61 -20.21
N VAL A 276 -4.94 -1.81 -20.13
CA VAL A 276 -4.74 -2.73 -19.00
C VAL A 276 -4.15 -4.03 -19.52
N ASP A 277 -2.93 -4.34 -19.10
CA ASP A 277 -2.23 -5.60 -19.37
C ASP A 277 -2.34 -6.50 -18.14
N ASN A 278 -3.34 -7.38 -18.11
CA ASN A 278 -3.58 -8.33 -17.03
C ASN A 278 -2.90 -9.67 -17.34
N LYS A 279 -1.70 -9.87 -16.78
CA LYS A 279 -0.93 -11.13 -16.86
C LYS A 279 -1.10 -12.00 -15.62
N GLY A 280 -1.45 -11.39 -14.50
CA GLY A 280 -1.76 -12.08 -13.26
C GLY A 280 -3.10 -12.81 -13.34
N GLY A 281 -3.31 -13.76 -12.43
CA GLY A 281 -4.60 -14.41 -12.29
C GLY A 281 -5.65 -13.42 -11.76
N MET A 282 -6.86 -13.46 -12.29
CA MET A 282 -7.97 -12.62 -11.84
C MET A 282 -9.14 -13.48 -11.36
N THR A 283 -9.56 -13.29 -10.12
CA THR A 283 -10.78 -13.88 -9.56
C THR A 283 -11.81 -12.78 -9.31
N VAL A 284 -12.99 -12.89 -9.90
CA VAL A 284 -14.11 -11.97 -9.62
C VAL A 284 -15.31 -12.77 -9.15
N THR A 285 -15.81 -12.48 -7.95
CA THR A 285 -16.99 -13.13 -7.38
C THR A 285 -17.99 -12.11 -6.86
N ASP A 286 -19.25 -12.54 -6.78
CA ASP A 286 -20.39 -11.82 -6.23
C ASP A 286 -20.97 -10.74 -7.16
N PRO A 287 -22.26 -10.41 -7.00
CA PRO A 287 -22.90 -9.37 -7.78
C PRO A 287 -22.23 -8.01 -7.58
N ASP A 288 -22.28 -7.18 -8.63
CA ASP A 288 -21.70 -5.83 -8.69
C ASP A 288 -20.16 -5.78 -8.58
N SER A 289 -19.47 -6.92 -8.43
CA SER A 289 -18.00 -6.96 -8.44
C SER A 289 -17.46 -6.90 -9.86
N ILE A 290 -16.45 -6.06 -10.09
CA ILE A 290 -15.82 -5.89 -11.42
C ILE A 290 -14.30 -6.02 -11.30
N GLY A 291 -13.70 -6.93 -12.07
CA GLY A 291 -12.24 -7.09 -12.08
C GLY A 291 -11.53 -5.88 -12.67
N ILE A 292 -11.84 -5.56 -13.92
CA ILE A 292 -11.31 -4.42 -14.66
C ILE A 292 -12.49 -3.61 -15.21
N GLN A 293 -12.61 -2.34 -14.82
CA GLN A 293 -13.54 -1.37 -15.37
C GLN A 293 -12.76 -0.24 -16.06
N ILE A 294 -13.17 0.11 -17.28
CA ILE A 294 -12.67 1.29 -17.98
C ILE A 294 -13.85 2.08 -18.54
N ASP A 295 -13.97 3.33 -18.09
CA ASP A 295 -14.86 4.35 -18.64
C ASP A 295 -14.05 5.28 -19.54
N GLY A 296 -14.03 5.01 -20.85
CA GLY A 296 -13.28 5.80 -21.83
C GLY A 296 -13.19 5.15 -23.21
N ASP A 297 -13.10 5.98 -24.24
CA ASP A 297 -13.02 5.52 -25.63
C ASP A 297 -11.66 4.92 -25.93
N LYS A 298 -11.59 3.99 -26.89
CA LYS A 298 -10.35 3.36 -27.40
C LYS A 298 -9.55 2.64 -26.31
N ALA A 299 -10.22 2.21 -25.25
CA ALA A 299 -9.60 1.40 -24.22
C ALA A 299 -9.09 0.07 -24.80
N VAL A 300 -7.96 -0.42 -24.30
CA VAL A 300 -7.38 -1.70 -24.67
C VAL A 300 -7.20 -2.54 -23.41
N VAL A 301 -7.80 -3.72 -23.35
CA VAL A 301 -7.57 -4.67 -22.26
C VAL A 301 -6.96 -5.94 -22.83
N ASN A 302 -5.81 -6.36 -22.30
CA ASN A 302 -5.14 -7.61 -22.64
C ASN A 302 -5.18 -8.54 -21.42
N ASN A 303 -6.07 -9.53 -21.45
CA ASN A 303 -6.18 -10.58 -20.45
C ASN A 303 -5.31 -11.77 -20.87
N ASP A 304 -4.04 -11.75 -20.49
CA ASP A 304 -3.09 -12.84 -20.70
C ASP A 304 -3.11 -13.88 -19.56
N GLY A 305 -3.51 -13.46 -18.36
CA GLY A 305 -3.64 -14.32 -17.18
C GLY A 305 -4.89 -15.20 -17.17
N ASP A 306 -4.94 -16.14 -16.22
CA ASP A 306 -6.11 -16.99 -16.00
C ASP A 306 -7.20 -16.23 -15.22
N ASN A 307 -8.42 -16.20 -15.76
CA ASN A 307 -9.55 -15.45 -15.19
C ASN A 307 -10.64 -16.41 -14.73
N ALA A 308 -11.09 -16.27 -13.48
CA ALA A 308 -12.19 -17.02 -12.89
C ALA A 308 -13.29 -16.05 -12.42
N ILE A 309 -14.42 -16.06 -13.10
CA ILE A 309 -15.56 -15.18 -12.83
C ILE A 309 -16.72 -16.02 -12.33
N SER A 310 -17.31 -15.66 -11.18
CA SER A 310 -18.39 -16.44 -10.58
C SER A 310 -19.42 -15.62 -9.81
N ASN A 311 -20.55 -16.25 -9.45
CA ASN A 311 -21.57 -15.71 -8.55
C ASN A 311 -22.13 -14.32 -8.91
N GLY A 312 -22.21 -13.98 -10.21
CA GLY A 312 -22.73 -12.69 -10.67
C GLY A 312 -21.67 -11.60 -10.88
N GLY A 313 -20.38 -11.92 -10.73
CA GLY A 313 -19.28 -10.99 -10.99
C GLY A 313 -19.06 -10.71 -12.48
N THR A 314 -18.32 -9.63 -12.77
CA THR A 314 -17.90 -9.27 -14.13
C THR A 314 -16.37 -9.21 -14.23
N GLY A 315 -15.77 -9.95 -15.16
CA GLY A 315 -14.31 -9.98 -15.33
C GLY A 315 -13.77 -8.63 -15.84
N THR A 316 -14.10 -8.30 -17.08
CA THR A 316 -13.71 -7.04 -17.73
C THR A 316 -14.97 -6.31 -18.21
N GLN A 317 -15.10 -5.04 -17.85
CA GLN A 317 -16.13 -4.13 -18.35
C GLN A 317 -15.48 -2.90 -18.98
N VAL A 318 -15.91 -2.53 -20.18
CA VAL A 318 -15.51 -1.28 -20.84
C VAL A 318 -16.73 -0.50 -21.27
N ASN A 319 -16.82 0.77 -20.87
CA ASN A 319 -17.84 1.71 -21.31
C ASN A 319 -17.15 2.79 -22.16
N GLY A 320 -17.21 2.63 -23.49
CA GLY A 320 -16.54 3.51 -24.44
C GLY A 320 -16.48 2.92 -25.85
N ASP A 321 -16.44 3.80 -26.84
CA ASP A 321 -16.40 3.43 -28.25
C ASP A 321 -15.00 2.95 -28.65
N GLU A 322 -14.91 2.14 -29.71
CA GLU A 322 -13.65 1.65 -30.28
C GLU A 322 -12.79 0.86 -29.27
N ALA A 323 -13.42 0.30 -28.23
CA ALA A 323 -12.77 -0.53 -27.24
C ALA A 323 -12.28 -1.85 -27.84
N THR A 324 -11.11 -2.31 -27.40
CA THR A 324 -10.54 -3.61 -27.77
C THR A 324 -10.25 -4.44 -26.52
N VAL A 325 -10.84 -5.64 -26.42
CA VAL A 325 -10.52 -6.60 -25.36
C VAL A 325 -9.95 -7.86 -25.98
N ASN A 326 -8.74 -8.24 -25.56
CA ASN A 326 -8.02 -9.43 -25.99
C ASN A 326 -7.97 -10.43 -24.83
N ASN A 327 -8.74 -11.50 -24.93
CA ASN A 327 -8.74 -12.61 -23.97
C ASN A 327 -7.81 -13.71 -24.50
N ASN A 328 -6.53 -13.60 -24.13
CA ASN A 328 -5.45 -14.47 -24.59
C ASN A 328 -5.21 -15.63 -23.61
N GLY A 329 -5.44 -15.40 -22.32
CA GLY A 329 -5.38 -16.39 -21.25
C GLY A 329 -6.64 -17.24 -21.14
N SER A 330 -6.66 -18.15 -20.16
CA SER A 330 -7.85 -18.96 -19.89
C SER A 330 -8.91 -18.12 -19.18
N THR A 331 -10.17 -18.25 -19.59
CA THR A 331 -11.30 -17.59 -18.92
C THR A 331 -12.38 -18.61 -18.57
N THR A 332 -12.70 -18.72 -17.28
CA THR A 332 -13.83 -19.49 -16.78
C THR A 332 -14.90 -18.54 -16.25
N VAL A 333 -16.11 -18.64 -16.79
CA VAL A 333 -17.28 -17.89 -16.32
C VAL A 333 -18.32 -18.88 -15.82
N ASP A 334 -18.56 -18.88 -14.52
CA ASP A 334 -19.43 -19.83 -13.84
C ASP A 334 -20.60 -19.14 -13.12
N GLY A 335 -21.79 -19.72 -13.24
CA GLY A 335 -22.98 -19.25 -12.56
C GLY A 335 -23.77 -18.17 -13.30
N LYS A 336 -25.05 -18.10 -12.93
CA LYS A 336 -26.02 -17.18 -13.50
C LYS A 336 -25.60 -15.72 -13.28
N ASP A 337 -25.79 -14.91 -14.31
CA ASP A 337 -25.53 -13.45 -14.32
C ASP A 337 -24.04 -13.07 -14.24
N SER A 338 -23.13 -14.04 -14.09
CA SER A 338 -21.68 -13.84 -14.25
C SER A 338 -21.34 -13.49 -15.70
N THR A 339 -20.44 -12.53 -15.91
CA THR A 339 -20.03 -12.09 -17.25
C THR A 339 -18.50 -12.03 -17.38
N GLY A 340 -17.91 -12.69 -18.38
CA GLY A 340 -16.47 -12.64 -18.62
C GLY A 340 -16.03 -11.26 -19.11
N THR A 341 -16.52 -10.87 -20.29
CA THR A 341 -16.27 -9.55 -20.90
C THR A 341 -17.59 -8.85 -21.21
N GLU A 342 -17.72 -7.59 -20.81
CA GLU A 342 -18.81 -6.70 -21.16
C GLU A 342 -18.27 -5.42 -21.80
N ILE A 343 -18.83 -5.04 -22.95
CA ILE A 343 -18.51 -3.75 -23.58
C ILE A 343 -19.80 -3.00 -23.90
N ASN A 344 -19.87 -1.73 -23.50
CA ASN A 344 -20.92 -0.80 -23.86
C ASN A 344 -20.31 0.33 -24.70
N GLY A 345 -20.42 0.24 -26.02
CA GLY A 345 -19.81 1.17 -26.97
C GLY A 345 -19.83 0.65 -28.40
N ASP A 346 -19.75 1.57 -29.35
CA ASP A 346 -19.76 1.27 -30.78
C ASP A 346 -18.37 0.80 -31.27
N LYS A 347 -18.34 0.00 -32.34
CA LYS A 347 -17.11 -0.52 -32.97
C LYS A 347 -16.19 -1.26 -32.01
N ALA A 348 -16.75 -1.91 -31.01
CA ALA A 348 -16.01 -2.75 -30.08
C ALA A 348 -15.36 -3.93 -30.80
N ILE A 349 -14.19 -4.35 -30.35
CA ILE A 349 -13.48 -5.53 -30.84
C ILE A 349 -13.20 -6.44 -29.65
N VAL A 350 -13.64 -7.69 -29.73
CA VAL A 350 -13.27 -8.73 -28.75
C VAL A 350 -12.57 -9.88 -29.46
N ASN A 351 -11.33 -10.14 -29.07
CA ASN A 351 -10.54 -11.27 -29.55
C ASN A 351 -10.45 -12.32 -28.44
N ASN A 352 -11.02 -13.50 -28.67
CA ASN A 352 -10.97 -14.62 -27.73
C ASN A 352 -10.01 -15.68 -28.28
N ASP A 353 -8.71 -15.44 -28.10
CA ASP A 353 -7.65 -16.33 -28.58
C ASP A 353 -7.35 -17.46 -27.57
N GLY A 354 -7.61 -17.21 -26.28
CA GLY A 354 -7.44 -18.17 -25.19
C GLY A 354 -8.62 -19.12 -24.99
N ASP A 355 -8.43 -20.10 -24.11
CA ASP A 355 -9.48 -21.06 -23.75
C ASP A 355 -10.61 -20.36 -22.98
N SER A 356 -11.87 -20.58 -23.38
CA SER A 356 -13.05 -20.03 -22.69
C SER A 356 -14.01 -21.13 -22.27
N THR A 357 -14.29 -21.23 -20.97
CA THR A 357 -15.21 -22.21 -20.38
C THR A 357 -16.39 -21.48 -19.73
N ILE A 358 -17.59 -21.67 -20.26
CA ILE A 358 -18.82 -21.01 -19.77
C ILE A 358 -19.75 -22.07 -19.16
N LEU A 359 -20.09 -21.90 -17.89
CA LEU A 359 -20.83 -22.87 -17.07
C LEU A 359 -22.05 -22.21 -16.44
N ASP A 360 -23.03 -23.05 -16.06
CA ASP A 360 -24.15 -22.73 -15.16
C ASP A 360 -24.90 -21.41 -15.42
N GLY A 361 -25.02 -21.01 -16.69
CA GLY A 361 -25.76 -19.82 -17.13
C GLY A 361 -24.96 -18.53 -17.15
N GLY A 362 -23.63 -18.61 -17.09
CA GLY A 362 -22.73 -17.48 -17.30
C GLY A 362 -22.73 -16.95 -18.74
N THR A 363 -22.23 -15.73 -18.91
CA THR A 363 -22.07 -15.06 -20.19
C THR A 363 -20.59 -14.87 -20.49
N GLY A 364 -20.08 -15.43 -21.59
CA GLY A 364 -18.68 -15.24 -21.98
C GLY A 364 -18.37 -13.79 -22.37
N THR A 365 -19.06 -13.30 -23.41
CA THR A 365 -18.91 -11.94 -23.92
C THR A 365 -20.29 -11.32 -24.15
N ARG A 366 -20.49 -10.07 -23.72
CA ARG A 366 -21.66 -9.23 -24.01
C ARG A 366 -21.18 -7.91 -24.59
N ILE A 367 -21.75 -7.52 -25.73
CA ILE A 367 -21.47 -6.22 -26.35
C ILE A 367 -22.80 -5.51 -26.60
N THR A 368 -22.87 -4.25 -26.19
CA THR A 368 -24.00 -3.34 -26.43
C THR A 368 -23.48 -2.12 -27.19
N GLY A 369 -23.78 -2.04 -28.48
CA GLY A 369 -23.34 -0.97 -29.37
C GLY A 369 -23.55 -1.36 -30.84
N ASP A 370 -23.29 -0.41 -31.74
CA ASP A 370 -23.34 -0.61 -33.18
C ASP A 370 -21.94 -1.01 -33.73
N ASP A 371 -21.91 -1.69 -34.87
CA ASP A 371 -20.68 -2.02 -35.62
C ASP A 371 -19.60 -2.85 -34.87
N ALA A 372 -20.00 -3.68 -33.89
CA ALA A 372 -19.13 -4.60 -33.13
C ALA A 372 -18.81 -5.93 -33.84
#